data_AF-A0A917YNQ3-F1
#
_entry.id   AF-A0A917YNQ3-F1
#
_cell.length_a   1.000
_cell.length_b   1.000
_cell.length_c   1.000
_cell.angle_alpha   90.00
_cell.angle_beta   90.00
_cell.angle_gamma   90.00
#
_symmetry.space_group_name_H-M   'P 1'
#
loop_
_entity.id
_entity.type
_entity.pdbx_description
1 polymer ?
#
loop_
_entity_poly.entity_id
_entity_poly.type
_entity_poly.pdbx_seq_one_letter_code
_entity_poly.pdbx_strand_id
1 'polypeptide(L)' 'MTSAIRELVRGQTKVLALPTIWVLHSYAACSQHAPNEHLPIPIAREGLAIMAGLYWDLGEADTTMLTHAR' A
#
# COMPACT_ATOMS: atom_id res chain seq x y z
N MET A 1 -3.89 4.23 -15.04
CA MET A 1 -3.85 3.50 -13.75
C MET A 1 -3.36 4.39 -12.59
N THR A 2 -2.29 5.17 -12.76
CA THR A 2 -1.72 6.03 -11.70
C THR A 2 -2.61 7.18 -11.21
N SER A 3 -3.44 7.79 -12.08
CA SER A 3 -4.36 8.86 -11.68
C SER A 3 -5.56 8.33 -10.89
N ALA A 4 -6.14 7.21 -11.32
CA ALA A 4 -7.29 6.57 -10.65
C ALA A 4 -6.94 6.10 -9.22
N ILE A 5 -5.75 5.53 -9.01
CA ILE A 5 -5.29 5.12 -7.66
C ILE A 5 -5.12 6.36 -6.76
N ARG A 6 -4.57 7.47 -7.29
CA ARG A 6 -4.46 8.72 -6.53
C ARG A 6 -5.82 9.31 -6.17
N GLU A 7 -6.82 9.17 -7.03
CA GLU A 7 -8.19 9.62 -6.73
C GLU A 7 -8.87 8.74 -5.69
N LEU A 8 -8.70 7.42 -5.76
CA LEU A 8 -9.21 6.49 -4.76
C LEU A 8 -8.67 6.78 -3.36
N VAL A 9 -7.33 6.92 -3.24
CA VAL A 9 -6.68 7.22 -1.96
C VAL A 9 -7.14 8.58 -1.41
N ARG A 10 -7.25 9.60 -2.27
CA ARG A 10 -7.79 10.91 -1.89
C ARG A 10 -9.26 10.83 -1.43
N GLY A 11 -10.08 10.02 -2.11
CA GLY A 11 -11.48 9.82 -1.77
C GLY A 11 -11.66 9.23 -0.37
N GLN A 12 -10.89 8.18 -0.04
CA GLN A 12 -10.93 7.56 1.29
C GLN A 12 -10.50 8.52 2.40
N THR A 13 -9.44 9.29 2.16
CA THR A 13 -8.95 10.31 3.11
C THR A 13 -10.03 11.35 3.42
N LYS A 14 -10.83 11.77 2.42
CA LYS A 14 -11.90 12.77 2.63
C LYS A 14 -13.04 12.26 3.52
N VAL A 15 -13.35 10.97 3.46
CA VAL A 15 -14.47 10.40 4.22
C VAL A 15 -14.06 10.10 5.66
N LEU A 16 -12.89 9.49 5.85
CA LEU A 16 -12.44 9.03 7.16
C LEU A 16 -11.55 10.04 7.90
N ALA A 17 -11.06 11.08 7.21
CA ALA A 17 -10.10 12.05 7.73
C ALA A 17 -8.80 11.41 8.29
N LEU A 18 -8.44 10.22 7.80
CA LEU A 18 -7.25 9.48 8.22
C LEU A 18 -6.15 9.56 7.15
N PRO A 19 -4.86 9.62 7.56
CA PRO A 19 -3.75 9.44 6.64
C PRO A 19 -3.83 8.07 5.96
N THR A 20 -3.93 8.06 4.63
CA THR A 20 -4.04 6.83 3.84
C THR A 20 -2.88 6.72 2.86
N ILE A 21 -2.20 5.58 2.89
CA ILE A 21 -1.16 5.22 1.91
C ILE A 21 -1.61 4.00 1.10
N TRP A 22 -1.06 3.85 -0.11
CA TRP A 22 -1.29 2.69 -0.96
C TRP A 22 0.03 1.97 -1.21
N VAL A 23 0.12 0.72 -0.75
CA VAL A 23 1.31 -0.13 -0.91
C VAL A 23 1.02 -1.18 -1.99
N LEU A 24 1.77 -1.15 -3.10
CA LEU A 24 1.56 -2.06 -4.23
C LEU A 24 2.27 -3.40 -4.00
N HIS A 25 1.49 -4.49 -3.96
CA HIS A 25 1.98 -5.87 -3.93
C HIS A 25 1.70 -6.63 -5.24
N SER A 26 1.40 -5.88 -6.30
CA SER A 26 1.08 -6.40 -7.63
C SER A 26 2.15 -5.94 -8.63
N TYR A 27 2.03 -6.39 -9.87
CA TYR A 27 2.93 -6.08 -10.98
C TYR A 27 2.12 -5.87 -12.27
N ALA A 28 2.73 -5.21 -13.26
CA ALA A 28 2.01 -4.74 -14.46
C ALA A 28 1.32 -5.85 -15.29
N ALA A 29 1.79 -7.09 -15.20
CA ALA A 29 1.31 -8.22 -16.02
C ALA A 29 0.53 -9.27 -15.20
N CYS A 30 -0.01 -8.87 -14.04
CA CYS A 30 -0.82 -9.75 -13.18
C CYS A 30 -2.13 -10.22 -13.81
N SER A 31 -2.54 -9.64 -14.95
CA SER A 31 -3.85 -9.89 -15.58
C SER A 31 -5.01 -9.61 -14.64
N GLN A 32 -4.90 -8.57 -13.81
CA GLN A 32 -5.97 -8.13 -12.91
C GLN A 32 -7.28 -7.93 -13.68
N HIS A 33 -8.35 -8.59 -13.22
CA HIS A 33 -9.66 -8.59 -13.87
C HIS A 33 -9.66 -9.21 -15.29
N ALA A 34 -8.77 -10.15 -15.58
CA ALA A 34 -8.70 -10.88 -16.85
C ALA A 34 -8.34 -12.37 -16.64
N PRO A 35 -8.57 -13.26 -17.63
CA PRO A 35 -8.17 -14.66 -17.54
C PRO A 35 -6.67 -14.84 -17.26
N ASN A 36 -6.32 -15.93 -16.56
CA ASN A 36 -4.97 -16.22 -16.08
C ASN A 36 -4.41 -15.11 -15.18
N GLU A 37 -5.27 -14.50 -14.35
CA GLU A 37 -4.83 -13.67 -13.23
C GLU A 37 -3.89 -14.47 -12.34
N HIS A 38 -2.71 -13.91 -12.06
CA HIS A 38 -1.68 -14.62 -11.31
C HIS A 38 -0.82 -13.67 -10.49
N LEU A 39 -0.20 -14.23 -9.45
CA LEU A 39 0.74 -13.57 -8.57
C LEU A 39 1.97 -14.46 -8.40
N PRO A 40 3.13 -14.07 -8.95
CA PRO A 40 4.37 -14.82 -8.75
C PRO A 40 4.70 -14.96 -7.27
N ILE A 41 5.04 -16.19 -6.85
CA ILE A 41 5.40 -16.51 -5.45
C ILE A 41 6.49 -15.56 -4.90
N PRO A 42 7.55 -15.20 -5.64
CA PRO A 42 8.55 -14.24 -5.13
C PRO A 42 7.94 -12.87 -4.78
N ILE A 43 7.05 -12.35 -5.62
CA ILE A 43 6.37 -11.06 -5.37
C ILE A 43 5.46 -11.15 -4.15
N ALA A 44 4.71 -12.24 -4.01
CA ALA A 44 3.89 -12.47 -2.81
C ALA A 44 4.74 -12.49 -1.53
N ARG A 45 5.91 -13.12 -1.58
CA ARG A 45 6.83 -13.21 -0.45
C ARG A 45 7.42 -11.86 -0.06
N GLU A 46 7.82 -11.06 -1.04
CA GLU A 46 8.32 -9.70 -0.82
C GLU A 46 7.22 -8.80 -0.23
N GLY A 47 6.01 -8.86 -0.79
CA GLY A 47 4.88 -8.09 -0.26
C GLY A 47 4.53 -8.45 1.19
N LEU A 48 4.60 -9.74 1.53
CA LEU A 48 4.40 -10.20 2.90
C LEU A 48 5.47 -9.64 3.85
N ALA A 49 6.75 -9.67 3.46
CA ALA A 49 7.84 -9.14 4.27
C ALA A 49 7.70 -7.62 4.49
N ILE A 50 7.32 -6.87 3.44
CA ILE A 50 7.08 -5.42 3.50
C ILE A 50 5.96 -5.11 4.49
N MET A 51 4.81 -5.77 4.38
CA MET A 51 3.69 -5.50 5.27
C MET A 51 3.98 -5.92 6.71
N ALA A 52 4.72 -7.01 6.92
CA ALA A 52 5.15 -7.43 8.24
C ALA A 52 6.05 -6.38 8.90
N GLY A 53 7.06 -5.87 8.17
CA GLY A 53 7.92 -4.79 8.65
C GLY A 53 7.14 -3.50 8.92
N LEU A 54 6.26 -3.09 8.00
CA LEU A 54 5.44 -1.89 8.16
C LEU A 54 4.56 -1.95 9.42
N TYR A 55 3.86 -3.07 9.65
CA TYR A 55 3.03 -3.21 10.83
C TYR A 55 3.84 -3.33 12.12
N TRP A 56 5.01 -3.96 12.05
CA TRP A 56 5.94 -4.01 13.16
C TRP A 56 6.37 -2.60 13.57
N ASP A 57 6.91 -1.85 12.60
CA ASP A 57 7.39 -0.48 12.82
C ASP A 57 6.28 0.41 13.37
N LEU A 58 5.08 0.38 12.78
CA LEU A 58 3.92 1.15 13.27
C LEU A 58 3.49 0.83 14.71
N GLY A 59 3.81 -0.36 15.21
CA GLY A 59 3.51 -0.79 16.58
C GLY A 59 4.56 -0.34 17.60
N GLU A 60 5.75 0.06 17.15
CA GLU A 60 6.82 0.53 18.02
C GLU A 60 6.57 1.97 18.48
N ALA A 61 6.70 2.21 19.79
CA ALA A 61 6.40 3.49 20.44
C ALA A 61 7.28 4.66 19.94
N ASP A 62 8.44 4.34 19.36
CA ASP A 62 9.42 5.27 18.82
C ASP A 62 9.27 5.49 17.30
N THR A 63 8.12 5.14 16.71
CA THR A 63 7.77 5.59 15.35
C THR A 63 7.77 7.11 15.35
N THR A 64 8.93 7.66 15.03
CA THR A 64 9.21 9.08 15.11
C THR A 64 8.15 9.75 14.26
N MET A 65 7.26 10.51 14.91
CA MET A 65 6.42 11.48 14.23
C MET A 65 7.39 12.33 13.40
N LEU A 66 7.41 12.11 12.09
CA LEU A 66 7.97 13.08 11.15
C LEU A 66 7.04 14.29 11.25
N THR A 67 7.29 15.13 12.26
CA THR A 67 6.78 16.48 12.36
C THR A 67 7.42 17.30 11.23
N HIS A 68 7.03 17.02 9.99
CA HIS A 68 6.96 18.04 8.96
C HIS A 68 5.60 18.71 9.07
N ALA A 69 5.43 19.41 10.20
CA ALA A 69 4.72 20.67 10.18
C ALA A 69 5.66 21.69 9.51
N ARG A 70 5.61 21.75 8.17
CA ARG A 70 5.94 22.90 7.34
C ARG A 70 5.46 22.66 5.92
#